data_AF-A0A367X304-F1
#
_entry.id   AF-A0A367X304-F1
#
_cell.length_a   1.000
_cell.length_b   1.000
_cell.length_c   1.000
_cell.angle_alpha   90.00
_cell.angle_beta   90.00
_cell.angle_gamma   90.00
#
_symmetry.space_group_name_H-M   'P 1'
#
loop_
_entity.id
_entity.type
_entity.pdbx_description
1 polymer ?
#
loop_
_entity_poly.entity_id
_entity_poly.type
_entity_poly.pdbx_seq_one_letter_code
_entity_poly.pdbx_strand_id
1 'polypeptide(L)'
;MIPALLAQIGLPLLMKAVGAGLDTIDHPVAKSAAEGLKQVGDAVTKGDVTPAQIAEANRHSERMAEIELARDRGILTTINRTIRAEVQSEDAFVRRWRPSFGYAVALTWIMTMGSIAAAIILTPLQAPAIIAALVNTSPIWGIALGVLGVSVVKRSADKKIG
;
A
#
# COMPACT_ATOMS: atom_id res chain seq x y z
N MET A 1 -16.40 -36.64 -16.34
CA MET A 1 -15.40 -37.69 -16.70
C MET A 1 -14.06 -37.11 -17.14
N ILE A 2 -14.03 -36.03 -17.94
CA ILE A 2 -12.78 -35.34 -18.35
C ILE A 2 -11.93 -34.84 -17.16
N PRO A 3 -12.48 -34.26 -16.08
CA PRO A 3 -11.68 -33.80 -14.93
C PRO A 3 -10.99 -34.94 -14.16
N ALA A 4 -11.65 -36.11 -14.06
CA ALA A 4 -11.08 -37.27 -13.38
C ALA A 4 -9.93 -37.90 -14.18
N LEU A 5 -10.05 -37.90 -15.52
CA LEU A 5 -8.99 -38.35 -16.44
C LEU A 5 -7.79 -37.38 -16.45
N LEU A 6 -8.04 -36.07 -16.39
CA LEU A 6 -6.98 -35.06 -16.24
C LEU A 6 -6.33 -35.10 -14.86
N ALA A 7 -7.07 -35.43 -13.79
CA ALA A 7 -6.49 -35.63 -12.46
C ALA A 7 -5.65 -36.91 -12.39
N GLN A 8 -6.08 -38.01 -13.03
CA GLN A 8 -5.34 -39.27 -13.09
C GLN A 8 -4.08 -39.21 -13.95
N ILE A 9 -4.07 -38.42 -15.03
CA ILE A 9 -2.92 -38.31 -15.95
C ILE A 9 -2.06 -37.08 -15.61
N GLY A 10 -2.67 -35.98 -15.18
CA GLY A 10 -2.01 -34.70 -14.95
C GLY A 10 -1.20 -34.65 -13.65
N LEU A 11 -1.67 -35.26 -12.56
CA LEU A 11 -0.94 -35.26 -11.30
C LEU A 11 0.39 -36.04 -11.42
N PRO A 12 0.45 -37.26 -11.99
CA PRO A 12 1.72 -37.95 -12.24
C PRO A 12 2.65 -37.18 -13.18
N LEU A 13 2.11 -36.51 -14.20
CA LEU A 13 2.90 -35.71 -15.14
C LEU A 13 3.52 -34.47 -14.46
N LEU A 14 2.74 -33.77 -13.63
CA LEU A 14 3.20 -32.62 -12.84
C LEU A 14 4.25 -33.04 -11.81
N MET A 15 4.05 -34.16 -11.11
CA MET A 15 5.02 -34.67 -10.15
C MET A 15 6.33 -35.05 -10.82
N LYS A 16 6.28 -35.63 -12.04
CA LYS A 16 7.48 -35.93 -12.83
C LYS A 16 8.19 -34.67 -13.30
N ALA A 17 7.44 -33.64 -13.72
CA ALA A 17 8.01 -32.37 -14.16
C ALA A 17 8.65 -31.59 -13.00
N VAL A 18 7.95 -31.47 -11.86
CA VAL A 18 8.46 -30.79 -10.65
C VAL A 18 9.61 -31.59 -10.05
N GLY A 19 9.51 -32.92 -9.98
CA GLY A 19 10.59 -33.79 -9.51
C GLY A 19 11.84 -33.68 -10.37
N ALA A 20 11.71 -33.66 -11.70
CA ALA A 20 12.84 -33.44 -12.61
C ALA A 20 13.48 -32.06 -12.43
N GLY A 21 12.68 -31.01 -12.22
CA GLY A 21 13.18 -29.68 -11.92
C GLY A 21 13.98 -29.65 -10.61
N LEU A 22 13.46 -30.26 -9.55
CA LEU A 22 14.13 -30.35 -8.26
C LEU A 22 15.40 -31.21 -8.30
N ASP A 23 15.43 -32.26 -9.13
CA ASP A 23 16.61 -33.11 -9.29
C ASP A 23 17.79 -32.37 -9.98
N THR A 24 17.54 -31.30 -10.74
CA THR A 24 18.64 -30.50 -11.34
C THR A 24 19.33 -29.56 -10.34
N ILE A 25 18.75 -29.35 -9.16
CA ILE A 25 19.30 -28.45 -8.14
C ILE A 25 20.30 -29.22 -7.27
N ASP A 26 21.54 -28.74 -7.21
CA ASP A 26 22.61 -29.38 -6.44
C ASP A 26 22.54 -28.97 -4.95
N HIS A 27 21.47 -29.43 -4.29
CA HIS A 27 21.23 -29.21 -2.86
C HIS A 27 20.56 -30.44 -2.24
N PRO A 28 21.00 -30.93 -1.06
CA PRO A 28 20.53 -32.19 -0.47
C PRO A 28 19.01 -32.21 -0.22
N VAL A 29 18.41 -31.07 0.15
CA VAL A 29 16.95 -30.97 0.34
C VAL A 29 16.20 -31.09 -0.99
N ALA A 30 16.72 -30.55 -2.08
CA ALA A 30 16.08 -30.63 -3.40
C ALA A 30 16.13 -32.06 -3.95
N LYS A 31 17.26 -32.75 -3.78
CA LYS A 31 17.42 -34.18 -4.12
C LYS A 31 16.46 -35.07 -3.33
N SER A 32 16.37 -34.85 -2.01
CA SER A 32 15.44 -35.60 -1.15
C SER A 32 13.98 -35.36 -1.53
N ALA A 33 13.61 -34.12 -1.86
CA ALA A 33 12.26 -33.79 -2.32
C ALA A 33 11.93 -34.42 -3.69
N ALA A 34 12.88 -34.44 -4.62
CA ALA A 34 12.71 -35.08 -5.93
C ALA A 34 12.48 -36.60 -5.79
N GLU A 35 13.24 -37.27 -4.92
CA GLU A 35 13.08 -38.69 -4.65
C GLU A 35 11.74 -39.01 -3.96
N GLY A 36 11.33 -38.18 -3.00
CA GLY A 36 10.00 -38.27 -2.39
C GLY A 36 8.86 -38.15 -3.40
N LEU A 37 8.94 -37.19 -4.34
CA LEU A 37 7.94 -37.04 -5.41
C LEU A 37 7.89 -38.26 -6.33
N LYS A 38 9.03 -38.89 -6.62
CA LYS A 38 9.09 -40.13 -7.41
C LYS A 38 8.37 -41.28 -6.70
N GLN A 39 8.63 -41.46 -5.40
CA GLN A 39 7.98 -42.51 -4.60
C GLN A 39 6.45 -42.33 -4.53
N VAL A 40 5.98 -41.09 -4.36
CA VAL A 40 4.54 -40.80 -4.36
C VAL A 40 3.93 -41.07 -5.74
N GLY A 41 4.64 -40.75 -6.83
CA GLY A 41 4.17 -41.02 -8.19
C GLY A 41 4.02 -42.52 -8.49
N ASP A 42 4.97 -43.31 -7.98
CA ASP A 42 4.92 -44.78 -8.08
C ASP A 42 3.74 -45.35 -7.26
N ALA A 43 3.50 -44.84 -6.05
CA ALA A 43 2.38 -45.26 -5.20
C ALA A 43 1.00 -44.92 -5.82
N VAL A 44 0.89 -43.77 -6.49
CA VAL A 44 -0.32 -43.39 -7.25
C VAL A 44 -0.52 -44.30 -8.46
N THR A 45 0.56 -44.63 -9.19
CA THR A 45 0.50 -45.48 -10.39
C THR A 45 0.16 -46.94 -10.05
N LYS A 46 0.66 -47.45 -8.92
CA LYS A 46 0.36 -48.80 -8.41
C LYS A 46 -1.03 -48.92 -7.79
N GLY A 47 -1.70 -47.79 -7.53
CA GLY A 47 -3.03 -47.77 -6.90
C GLY A 47 -3.00 -47.85 -5.37
N ASP A 48 -1.82 -47.78 -4.75
CA ASP A 48 -1.66 -47.73 -3.29
C ASP A 48 -2.26 -46.43 -2.72
N VAL A 49 -2.21 -45.35 -3.50
CA VAL A 49 -3.00 -44.13 -3.26
C VAL A 49 -4.24 -44.18 -4.13
N THR A 50 -5.40 -44.37 -3.51
CA THR A 50 -6.64 -44.55 -4.25
C THR A 50 -7.13 -43.22 -4.86
N PRO A 51 -7.82 -43.25 -6.01
CA PRO A 51 -8.46 -42.07 -6.57
C PRO A 51 -9.44 -41.38 -5.61
N ALA A 52 -10.05 -42.13 -4.68
CA ALA A 52 -10.94 -41.61 -3.66
C ALA A 52 -10.19 -40.75 -2.61
N GLN A 53 -8.98 -41.15 -2.20
CA GLN A 53 -8.14 -40.37 -1.29
C GLN A 53 -7.65 -39.08 -1.94
N ILE A 54 -7.26 -39.13 -3.22
CA ILE A 54 -6.87 -37.94 -3.99
C ILE A 54 -8.08 -36.99 -4.14
N ALA A 55 -9.26 -37.53 -4.45
CA ALA A 55 -10.47 -36.73 -4.58
C ALA A 55 -10.88 -36.06 -3.26
N GLU A 56 -10.72 -36.75 -2.12
CA GLU A 56 -10.98 -36.16 -0.79
C GLU A 56 -9.95 -35.08 -0.43
N ALA A 57 -8.66 -35.31 -0.72
CA ALA A 57 -7.62 -34.30 -0.51
C ALA A 57 -7.86 -33.04 -1.36
N ASN A 58 -8.32 -33.21 -2.61
CA ASN A 58 -8.70 -32.10 -3.47
C ASN A 58 -9.92 -31.34 -2.91
N ARG A 59 -10.96 -32.04 -2.45
CA ARG A 59 -12.12 -31.40 -1.79
C ARG A 59 -11.71 -30.59 -0.58
N HIS A 60 -10.81 -31.11 0.25
CA HIS A 60 -10.30 -30.39 1.41
C HIS A 60 -9.51 -29.13 0.98
N SER A 61 -8.68 -29.25 -0.05
CA SER A 61 -7.86 -28.15 -0.57
C SER A 61 -8.74 -27.05 -1.20
N GLU A 62 -9.74 -27.44 -1.99
CA GLU A 62 -10.76 -26.54 -2.53
C GLU A 62 -11.51 -25.82 -1.40
N ARG A 63 -11.92 -26.55 -0.36
CA ARG A 63 -12.61 -25.95 0.79
C ARG A 63 -11.75 -24.94 1.55
N MET A 64 -10.47 -25.24 1.74
CA MET A 64 -9.52 -24.33 2.37
C MET A 64 -9.31 -23.07 1.51
N ALA A 65 -9.15 -23.23 0.21
CA ALA A 65 -9.03 -22.11 -0.73
C ALA A 65 -10.29 -21.23 -0.76
N GLU A 66 -11.49 -21.83 -0.71
CA GLU A 66 -12.74 -21.08 -0.58
C GLU A 66 -12.80 -20.24 0.70
N ILE A 67 -12.39 -20.82 1.84
CA ILE A 67 -12.38 -20.13 3.13
C ILE A 67 -11.39 -18.96 3.11
N GLU A 68 -10.20 -19.16 2.54
CA GLU A 68 -9.19 -18.11 2.37
C GLU A 68 -9.68 -16.99 1.47
N LEU A 69 -10.24 -17.32 0.30
CA LEU A 69 -10.82 -16.33 -0.61
C LEU A 69 -12.00 -15.57 0.02
N ALA A 70 -12.83 -16.24 0.82
CA ALA A 70 -13.92 -15.61 1.54
C ALA A 70 -13.39 -14.62 2.61
N ARG A 71 -12.34 -15.00 3.34
CA ARG A 71 -11.64 -14.13 4.29
C ARG A 71 -11.08 -12.90 3.58
N ASP A 72 -10.37 -13.09 2.47
CA ASP A 72 -9.77 -12.00 1.70
C ASP A 72 -10.82 -11.03 1.16
N ARG A 73 -11.93 -11.56 0.61
CA ARG A 73 -13.07 -10.73 0.20
C ARG A 73 -13.64 -9.93 1.38
N GLY A 74 -13.74 -10.53 2.56
CA GLY A 74 -14.21 -9.85 3.77
C GLY A 74 -13.29 -8.70 4.20
N ILE A 75 -11.98 -8.93 4.17
CA ILE A 75 -10.97 -7.91 4.47
C ILE A 75 -11.05 -6.77 3.46
N LEU A 76 -11.02 -7.08 2.17
CA LEU A 76 -11.10 -6.09 1.09
C LEU A 76 -12.39 -5.28 1.13
N THR A 77 -13.52 -5.92 1.45
CA THR A 77 -14.81 -5.23 1.59
C THR A 77 -14.79 -4.28 2.77
N THR A 78 -14.21 -4.69 3.90
CA THR A 78 -14.09 -3.86 5.10
C THR A 78 -13.20 -2.63 4.83
N ILE A 79 -12.03 -2.83 4.22
CA ILE A 79 -11.10 -1.77 3.84
C ILE A 79 -11.76 -0.79 2.86
N ASN A 80 -12.43 -1.30 1.82
CA ASN A 80 -13.11 -0.43 0.86
C ASN A 80 -14.25 0.36 1.51
N ARG A 81 -14.98 -0.24 2.45
CA ARG A 81 -16.02 0.44 3.20
C ARG A 81 -15.46 1.56 4.08
N THR A 82 -14.36 1.33 4.79
CA THR A 82 -13.75 2.37 5.64
C THR A 82 -13.18 3.51 4.79
N ILE A 83 -12.48 3.20 3.69
CA ILE A 83 -11.97 4.22 2.76
C ILE A 83 -13.10 5.05 2.18
N ARG A 84 -14.20 4.42 1.75
CA ARG A 84 -15.37 5.16 1.24
C ARG A 84 -16.00 6.04 2.32
N ALA A 85 -16.10 5.55 3.55
CA ALA A 85 -16.60 6.34 4.67
C ALA A 85 -15.70 7.55 5.00
N GLU A 86 -14.37 7.39 4.92
CA GLU A 86 -13.41 8.48 5.08
C GLU A 86 -13.51 9.50 3.94
N VAL A 87 -13.61 9.05 2.69
CA VAL A 87 -13.76 9.92 1.52
C VAL A 87 -15.09 10.67 1.53
N GLN A 88 -16.17 10.01 1.98
CA GLN A 88 -17.49 10.63 2.14
C GLN A 88 -17.64 11.43 3.42
N SER A 89 -16.67 11.39 4.33
CA SER A 89 -16.69 12.17 5.56
C SER A 89 -16.69 13.66 5.21
N GLU A 90 -17.82 14.32 5.41
CA GLU A 90 -17.98 15.77 5.20
C GLU A 90 -17.41 16.59 6.35
N ASP A 91 -16.37 16.11 7.05
CA ASP A 91 -15.81 16.82 8.18
C ASP A 91 -15.36 18.23 7.74
N ALA A 92 -16.09 19.20 8.29
CA ALA A 92 -15.89 20.62 8.09
C ALA A 92 -14.44 21.03 8.37
N PHE A 93 -13.78 20.40 9.34
CA PHE A 93 -12.39 20.68 9.68
C PHE A 93 -11.43 20.19 8.58
N VAL A 94 -11.62 18.97 8.07
CA VAL A 94 -10.79 18.38 7.01
C VAL A 94 -10.98 19.11 5.67
N ARG A 95 -12.17 19.67 5.41
CA ARG A 95 -12.40 20.47 4.20
C ARG A 95 -11.81 21.89 4.30
N ARG A 96 -11.79 22.47 5.51
CA ARG A 96 -11.41 23.87 5.73
C ARG A 96 -9.96 24.07 6.16
N TRP A 97 -9.25 23.05 6.61
CA TRP A 97 -7.87 23.23 7.11
C TRP A 97 -6.93 23.87 6.08
N ARG A 98 -7.00 23.47 4.79
CA ARG A 98 -6.16 24.05 3.73
C ARG A 98 -6.42 25.55 3.57
N PRO A 99 -7.68 26.01 3.35
CA PRO A 99 -8.02 27.44 3.38
C PRO A 99 -7.64 28.15 4.69
N SER A 100 -7.95 27.55 5.85
CA SER A 100 -7.69 28.15 7.17
C SER A 100 -6.20 28.39 7.41
N PHE A 101 -5.34 27.45 7.01
CA PHE A 101 -3.90 27.62 7.05
C PHE A 101 -3.45 28.80 6.17
N GLY A 102 -3.98 28.90 4.95
CA GLY A 102 -3.69 30.04 4.08
C GLY A 102 -4.11 31.39 4.67
N TYR A 103 -5.29 31.47 5.28
CA TYR A 103 -5.74 32.70 5.95
C TYR A 103 -4.89 33.04 7.17
N ALA A 104 -4.51 32.05 7.98
CA ALA A 104 -3.65 32.26 9.14
C ALA A 104 -2.27 32.77 8.73
N VAL A 105 -1.66 32.19 7.68
CA VAL A 105 -0.38 32.64 7.14
C VAL A 105 -0.50 34.06 6.58
N ALA A 106 -1.54 34.37 5.81
CA ALA A 106 -1.76 35.70 5.25
C ALA A 106 -1.94 36.77 6.33
N LEU A 107 -2.75 36.48 7.36
CA LEU A 107 -2.95 37.38 8.49
C LEU A 107 -1.64 37.62 9.25
N THR A 108 -0.90 36.55 9.54
CA THR A 108 0.40 36.64 10.21
C THR A 108 1.39 37.46 9.39
N TRP A 109 1.39 37.28 8.07
CA TRP A 109 2.25 38.06 7.15
C TRP A 109 1.95 39.55 7.23
N ILE A 110 0.67 39.93 7.13
CA ILE A 110 0.23 41.33 7.22
C ILE A 110 0.63 41.94 8.57
N MET A 111 0.36 41.24 9.67
CA MET A 111 0.71 41.72 11.01
C MET A 111 2.23 41.88 11.19
N THR A 112 3.00 40.90 10.70
CA THR A 112 4.47 40.93 10.82
C THR A 112 5.06 42.07 9.99
N MET A 113 4.70 42.18 8.71
CA MET A 113 5.21 43.23 7.83
C MET A 113 4.74 44.63 8.27
N GLY A 114 3.49 44.76 8.72
CA GLY A 114 2.97 45.99 9.29
C GLY A 114 3.72 46.42 10.55
N SER A 115 4.01 45.48 11.45
CA SER A 115 4.78 45.74 12.68
C SER A 115 6.22 46.15 12.37
N ILE A 116 6.86 45.52 11.39
CA ILE A 116 8.23 45.87 10.96
C ILE A 116 8.24 47.26 10.34
N ALA A 117 7.29 47.57 9.47
CA ALA A 117 7.17 48.90 8.87
C ALA A 117 6.97 49.99 9.94
N ALA A 118 6.06 49.75 10.89
CA ALA A 118 5.84 50.65 12.02
C ALA A 118 7.11 50.82 12.88
N ALA A 119 7.83 49.74 13.18
CA ALA A 119 9.08 49.79 13.95
C ALA A 119 10.16 50.62 13.25
N ILE A 120 10.32 50.48 11.93
CA ILE A 120 11.29 51.28 11.14
C ILE A 120 10.92 52.76 11.14
N ILE A 121 9.63 53.10 11.00
CA ILE A 121 9.16 54.50 11.03
C ILE A 121 9.41 55.12 12.41
N LEU A 122 9.11 54.39 13.48
CA LEU A 122 9.28 54.88 14.86
C LEU A 122 10.74 54.91 15.32
N THR A 123 11.60 54.04 14.78
CA THR A 123 13.01 53.89 15.18
C THR A 123 13.95 53.75 13.97
N PRO A 124 14.07 54.78 13.12
CA PRO A 124 14.79 54.68 11.85
C PRO A 124 16.28 54.34 12.00
N LEU A 125 16.92 54.76 13.09
CA LEU A 125 18.32 54.40 13.39
C LEU A 125 18.53 52.90 13.61
N GLN A 126 17.47 52.17 14.00
CA GLN A 126 17.52 50.71 14.23
C GLN A 126 17.15 49.91 12.98
N ALA A 127 16.75 50.56 11.88
CA ALA A 127 16.31 49.88 10.67
C ALA A 127 17.29 48.82 10.15
N PRO A 128 18.64 49.03 10.15
CA PRO A 128 19.58 47.99 9.71
C PRO A 128 19.50 46.73 10.58
N ALA A 129 19.40 46.88 11.90
CA ALA A 129 19.31 45.76 12.84
C ALA A 129 17.97 45.01 12.70
N ILE A 130 16.87 45.75 12.52
CA ILE A 130 15.54 45.17 12.29
C ILE A 130 15.51 44.35 10.99
N ILE A 131 16.08 44.89 9.90
CA ILE A 131 16.17 44.19 8.61
C ILE A 131 17.04 42.93 8.75
N ALA A 132 18.17 43.01 9.44
CA ALA A 132 19.03 41.85 9.68
C ALA A 132 18.30 40.75 10.48
N ALA A 133 17.54 41.13 11.51
CA ALA A 133 16.73 40.20 12.28
C ALA A 133 15.63 39.55 11.41
N LEU A 134 14.96 40.33 10.54
CA LEU A 134 13.98 39.79 9.59
C LEU A 134 14.61 38.72 8.68
N VAL A 135 15.79 39.00 8.11
CA VAL A 135 16.50 38.04 7.26
C VAL A 135 16.77 36.72 8.01
N ASN A 136 17.15 36.79 9.29
CA ASN A 136 17.37 35.60 10.12
C ASN A 136 16.11 34.76 10.36
N THR A 137 14.91 35.35 10.24
CA THR A 137 13.64 34.61 10.31
C THR A 137 13.22 33.94 9.00
N SER A 138 13.94 34.18 7.89
CA SER A 138 13.60 33.61 6.57
C SER A 138 13.39 32.08 6.55
N PRO A 139 14.16 31.26 7.30
CA PRO A 139 13.95 29.80 7.32
C PRO A 139 12.54 29.39 7.77
N ILE A 140 11.97 30.04 8.80
CA ILE A 140 10.62 29.70 9.28
C ILE A 140 9.55 30.05 8.22
N TRP A 141 9.74 31.15 7.50
CA TRP A 141 8.86 31.57 6.42
C TRP A 141 8.98 30.67 5.20
N GLY A 142 10.19 30.18 4.89
CA GLY A 142 10.41 29.20 3.82
C GLY A 142 9.61 27.92 4.03
N ILE A 143 9.56 27.42 5.27
CA ILE A 143 8.75 26.24 5.61
C ILE A 143 7.25 26.55 5.46
N ALA A 144 6.77 27.64 6.06
CA ALA A 144 5.36 28.00 6.05
C ALA A 144 4.81 28.21 4.62
N LEU A 145 5.56 28.93 3.79
CA LEU A 145 5.22 29.18 2.38
C LEU A 145 5.38 27.91 1.53
N GLY A 146 6.33 27.03 1.84
CA GLY A 146 6.48 25.73 1.20
C GLY A 146 5.26 24.84 1.41
N VAL A 147 4.77 24.74 2.65
CA VAL A 147 3.54 24.00 2.98
C VAL A 147 2.33 24.59 2.26
N LEU A 148 2.22 25.93 2.23
CA LEU A 148 1.17 26.62 1.50
C LEU A 148 1.22 26.27 0.01
N GLY A 149 2.40 26.34 -0.62
CA GLY A 149 2.60 26.01 -2.03
C GLY A 149 2.18 24.58 -2.37
N VAL A 150 2.62 23.60 -1.59
CA VAL A 150 2.21 22.20 -1.77
C VAL A 150 0.68 22.05 -1.65
N SER A 151 0.06 22.71 -0.66
CA SER A 151 -1.38 22.64 -0.44
C SER A 151 -2.19 23.20 -1.64
N VAL A 152 -1.70 24.27 -2.26
CA VAL A 152 -2.32 24.89 -3.45
C VAL A 152 -2.18 23.99 -4.67
N VAL A 153 -0.98 23.44 -4.91
CA VAL A 153 -0.73 22.54 -6.04
C VAL A 153 -1.60 21.29 -5.95
N LYS A 154 -1.67 20.64 -4.78
CA LYS A 154 -2.50 19.45 -4.58
C LYS A 154 -3.99 19.76 -4.77
N ARG A 155 -4.48 20.88 -4.24
CA ARG A 155 -5.87 21.32 -4.47
C ARG A 155 -6.18 21.57 -5.94
N SER A 156 -5.24 22.13 -6.70
CA SER A 156 -5.41 22.34 -8.14
C SER A 156 -5.44 21.01 -8.92
N ALA A 157 -4.70 19.99 -8.47
CA ALA A 157 -4.78 18.65 -9.03
C ALA A 157 -6.13 17.98 -8.72
N ASP A 158 -6.63 18.11 -7.49
CA ASP A 158 -7.94 17.58 -7.08
C ASP A 158 -9.07 18.11 -7.98
N LYS A 159 -8.97 19.38 -8.43
CA LYS A 159 -9.94 20.03 -9.34
C LYS A 159 -9.88 19.58 -10.80
N LYS A 160 -8.84 18.83 -11.23
CA LYS A 160 -8.71 18.35 -12.61
C LYS A 160 -9.38 17.00 -12.84
N ILE A 161 -9.78 16.32 -11.77
CA ILE A 161 -10.34 14.95 -11.79
C ILE A 161 -11.87 14.98 -11.72
N GLY A 162 -12.47 16.12 -11.33
CA GLY A 162 -13.90 16.41 -11.45
C GLY A 162 -14.16 17.36 -12.61
#